data_AF-A0AAW1MS24-F1
#
_entry.id   AF-A0AAW1MS24-F1
#
_cell.length_a   1.000
_cell.length_b   1.000
_cell.length_c   1.000
_cell.angle_alpha   90.00
_cell.angle_beta   90.00
_cell.angle_gamma   90.00
#
_symmetry.space_group_name_H-M   'P 1'
#
loop_
_entity.id
_entity.type
_entity.pdbx_description
1 polymer ?
#
loop_
_entity_poly.entity_id
_entity_poly.type
_entity_poly.pdbx_seq_one_letter_code
_entity_poly.pdbx_strand_id
1 'polypeptide(L)'
;MEALTELCDLIAKKPAQFTEKLGWICGHCPSPEFFSGGSPRISRSQLNSVICVSRFLSLCPSPPDHRPKDVVLDFLCSVTTSFQLSFWPQSFHNDAVSTFYADFLGYVCIVGEISPEFSDDVENFFGEVVMSALNNAYSVCSESRPISRIFLVALSNSFPRISPYDSENLIILLLEQICAVSPFSPRDAASGGGGMASGMSSY
;
A
#
# COMPACT_ATOMS: atom_id res chain seq x y z
N MET A 1 5.08 5.61 -20.37
CA MET A 1 5.47 6.04 -19.02
C MET A 1 6.77 6.84 -19.10
N GLU A 2 7.77 6.34 -19.84
CA GLU A 2 9.08 6.97 -20.06
C GLU A 2 9.06 8.47 -20.39
N ALA A 3 8.23 8.92 -21.34
CA ALA A 3 8.15 10.34 -21.70
C ALA A 3 7.64 11.26 -20.56
N LEU A 4 6.75 10.75 -19.69
CA LEU A 4 6.26 11.49 -18.52
C LEU A 4 7.30 11.50 -17.40
N THR A 5 8.03 10.40 -17.21
CA THR A 5 9.11 10.33 -16.23
C THR A 5 10.30 11.21 -16.64
N GLU A 6 10.67 11.26 -17.93
CA GLU A 6 11.68 12.16 -18.45
C GLU A 6 11.29 13.64 -18.28
N LEU A 7 10.00 13.95 -18.49
CA LEU A 7 9.47 15.28 -18.24
C LEU A 7 9.60 15.64 -16.76
N CYS A 8 9.26 14.75 -15.83
CA CYS A 8 9.45 14.99 -14.40
C CYS A 8 10.92 15.20 -14.02
N ASP A 9 11.84 14.43 -14.59
CA ASP A 9 13.28 14.60 -14.35
C ASP A 9 13.79 15.96 -14.87
N LEU A 10 13.22 16.46 -15.98
CA LEU A 10 13.51 17.80 -16.49
C LEU A 10 12.91 18.90 -15.61
N ILE A 11 11.68 18.71 -15.12
CA ILE A 11 11.01 19.65 -14.20
C ILE A 11 11.80 19.74 -12.89
N ALA A 12 12.24 18.61 -12.32
CA ALA A 12 13.03 18.58 -11.09
C ALA A 12 14.34 19.39 -11.18
N LYS A 13 14.97 19.43 -12.36
CA LYS A 13 16.18 20.25 -12.59
C LYS A 13 15.92 21.75 -12.63
N LYS A 14 14.72 22.19 -13.05
CA LYS A 14 14.35 23.60 -13.20
C LYS A 14 12.87 23.85 -12.82
N PRO A 15 12.49 23.66 -11.55
CA PRO A 15 11.08 23.64 -11.14
C PRO A 15 10.36 24.96 -11.42
N ALA A 16 11.05 26.10 -11.19
CA ALA A 16 10.48 27.44 -11.41
C ALA A 16 10.17 27.76 -12.89
N GLN A 17 10.76 27.04 -13.86
CA GLN A 17 10.51 27.26 -15.29
C GLN A 17 9.33 26.43 -15.82
N PHE A 18 8.88 25.43 -15.06
CA PHE A 18 7.88 24.47 -15.49
C PHE A 18 6.69 24.37 -14.54
N THR A 19 6.44 25.40 -13.73
CA THR A 19 5.37 25.45 -12.73
C THR A 19 3.99 25.16 -13.34
N GLU A 20 3.72 25.66 -14.54
CA GLU A 20 2.46 25.39 -15.26
C GLU A 20 2.30 23.91 -15.63
N LYS A 21 3.38 23.27 -16.11
CA LYS A 21 3.38 21.84 -16.44
C LYS A 21 3.25 20.97 -15.20
N LEU A 22 3.90 21.35 -14.10
CA LEU A 22 3.76 20.68 -12.82
C LEU A 22 2.31 20.79 -12.31
N GLY A 23 1.72 21.99 -12.38
CA GLY A 23 0.31 22.21 -12.05
C GLY A 23 -0.63 21.36 -12.91
N TRP A 24 -0.34 21.21 -14.21
CA TRP A 24 -1.10 20.34 -15.11
C TRP A 24 -0.99 18.86 -14.71
N ILE A 25 0.20 18.36 -14.35
CA ILE A 25 0.40 16.99 -13.88
C ILE A 25 -0.35 16.76 -12.56
N CYS A 26 -0.21 17.66 -11.59
CA CYS A 26 -0.94 17.59 -10.31
C CYS A 26 -2.46 17.62 -10.54
N GLY A 27 -2.96 18.42 -11.49
CA GLY A 27 -4.38 18.45 -11.85
C GLY A 27 -4.89 17.18 -12.54
N HIS A 28 -4.00 16.32 -13.04
CA HIS A 28 -4.34 15.00 -13.58
C HIS A 28 -4.31 13.89 -12.53
N CYS A 29 -3.90 14.19 -11.29
CA CYS A 29 -3.98 13.24 -10.18
C CYS A 29 -5.45 13.10 -9.70
N PRO A 30 -5.81 11.96 -9.10
CA PRO A 30 -7.15 11.78 -8.53
C PRO A 30 -7.37 12.78 -7.38
N SER A 31 -8.51 13.46 -7.38
CA SER A 31 -8.91 14.34 -6.27
C SER A 31 -9.26 13.51 -5.03
N PRO A 32 -9.03 13.99 -3.79
CA PRO A 32 -9.49 13.31 -2.57
C PRO A 32 -11.01 13.01 -2.60
N GLU A 33 -11.82 13.89 -3.19
CA GLU A 33 -13.28 13.68 -3.35
C GLU A 33 -13.63 12.50 -4.27
N PHE A 34 -12.72 12.14 -5.19
CA PHE A 34 -12.89 11.01 -6.08
C PHE A 34 -13.04 9.72 -5.28
N PHE A 35 -12.29 9.57 -4.19
CA PHE A 35 -12.28 8.35 -3.37
C PHE A 35 -13.53 8.20 -2.49
N SER A 36 -14.30 9.27 -2.31
CA SER A 36 -15.57 9.27 -1.57
C SER A 36 -16.78 8.83 -2.41
N GLY A 37 -16.63 8.71 -3.73
CA GLY A 37 -17.68 8.21 -4.63
C GLY A 37 -17.84 6.69 -4.56
N GLY A 38 -19.06 6.17 -4.69
CA GLY A 38 -19.45 4.79 -4.35
C GLY A 38 -18.83 3.61 -5.15
N SER A 39 -17.74 3.81 -5.90
CA SER A 39 -16.80 2.80 -6.45
C SER A 39 -15.87 3.50 -7.45
N PRO A 40 -14.81 4.18 -6.98
CA PRO A 40 -13.97 4.98 -7.85
C PRO A 40 -13.02 4.10 -8.65
N ARG A 41 -13.13 4.12 -9.98
CA ARG A 41 -12.15 3.45 -10.85
C ARG A 41 -11.13 4.45 -11.36
N ILE A 42 -9.89 4.33 -10.89
CA ILE A 42 -8.80 5.20 -11.34
C ILE A 42 -8.37 4.85 -12.77
N SER A 43 -7.94 5.86 -13.52
CA SER A 43 -7.38 5.70 -14.86
C SER A 43 -5.86 5.45 -14.81
N ARG A 44 -5.32 4.83 -15.87
CA ARG A 44 -3.86 4.64 -16.01
C ARG A 44 -3.10 5.95 -16.06
N SER A 45 -3.68 6.98 -16.68
CA SER A 45 -3.08 8.33 -16.71
C SER A 45 -2.98 8.93 -15.32
N GLN A 46 -4.02 8.81 -14.49
CA GLN A 46 -4.01 9.28 -13.10
C GLN A 46 -2.94 8.58 -12.26
N LEU A 47 -2.82 7.25 -12.36
CA LEU A 47 -1.77 6.50 -11.67
C LEU A 47 -0.37 6.93 -12.12
N ASN A 48 -0.17 7.12 -13.44
CA ASN A 48 1.11 7.61 -13.95
C ASN A 48 1.42 9.02 -13.43
N SER A 49 0.42 9.91 -13.36
CA SER A 49 0.60 11.26 -12.81
C SER A 49 1.01 11.22 -11.35
N VAL A 50 0.41 10.36 -10.53
CA VAL A 50 0.81 10.18 -9.11
C VAL A 50 2.27 9.76 -9.00
N ILE A 51 2.70 8.73 -9.74
CA ILE A 51 4.11 8.30 -9.77
C ILE A 51 5.05 9.44 -10.20
N CYS A 52 4.64 10.20 -11.20
CA CYS A 52 5.39 11.33 -11.72
C CYS A 52 5.56 12.45 -10.69
N VAL A 53 4.52 12.75 -9.91
CA VAL A 53 4.58 13.74 -8.83
C VAL A 53 5.45 13.24 -7.68
N SER A 54 5.30 11.98 -7.26
CA SER A 54 6.14 11.37 -6.22
C SER A 54 7.62 11.37 -6.61
N ARG A 55 7.93 11.03 -7.87
CA ARG A 55 9.29 11.09 -8.41
C ARG A 55 9.82 12.51 -8.49
N PHE A 56 9.00 13.48 -8.88
CA PHE A 56 9.41 14.89 -8.87
C PHE A 56 9.82 15.34 -7.47
N LEU A 57 9.02 15.01 -6.45
CA LEU A 57 9.33 15.33 -5.06
C LEU A 57 10.62 14.65 -4.57
N SER A 58 10.87 13.39 -4.96
CA SER A 58 12.09 12.68 -4.54
C SER A 58 13.36 13.27 -5.15
N LEU A 59 13.24 14.02 -6.25
CA LEU A 59 14.35 14.69 -6.91
C LEU A 59 14.46 16.18 -6.56
N CYS A 60 13.44 16.77 -5.91
CA CYS A 60 13.34 18.21 -5.66
C CYS A 60 13.10 18.48 -4.16
N PRO A 61 14.17 18.80 -3.38
CA PRO A 61 14.08 19.05 -1.94
C PRO A 61 13.24 20.27 -1.56
N SER A 62 13.19 21.27 -2.45
CA SER A 62 12.48 22.53 -2.22
C SER A 62 11.56 22.81 -3.41
N PRO A 63 10.37 22.18 -3.45
CA PRO A 63 9.40 22.48 -4.48
C PRO A 63 8.87 23.91 -4.30
N PRO A 64 8.55 24.62 -5.39
CA PRO A 64 8.05 26.00 -5.34
C PRO A 64 6.60 26.12 -4.85
N ASP A 65 5.88 25.00 -4.75
CA ASP A 65 4.46 24.91 -4.37
C ASP A 65 4.27 23.67 -3.47
N HIS A 66 3.30 23.73 -2.57
CA HIS A 66 2.90 22.62 -1.67
C HIS A 66 2.00 21.60 -2.38
N ARG A 67 1.31 21.99 -3.46
CA ARG A 67 0.40 21.09 -4.20
C ARG A 67 0.95 19.70 -4.53
N PRO A 68 2.21 19.54 -4.99
CA PRO A 68 2.78 18.23 -5.25
C PRO A 68 2.83 17.34 -3.99
N LYS A 69 3.12 17.93 -2.82
CA LYS A 69 3.12 17.22 -1.53
C LYS A 69 1.70 16.78 -1.16
N ASP A 70 0.74 17.70 -1.24
CA ASP A 70 -0.66 17.44 -0.91
C ASP A 70 -1.22 16.27 -1.73
N VAL A 71 -0.95 16.25 -3.04
CA VAL A 71 -1.37 15.17 -3.95
C VAL A 71 -0.84 13.79 -3.52
N VAL A 72 0.41 13.71 -3.05
CA VAL A 72 1.00 12.44 -2.62
C VAL A 72 0.44 12.00 -1.27
N LEU A 73 0.23 12.94 -0.34
CA LEU A 73 -0.39 12.68 0.96
C LEU A 73 -1.85 12.24 0.80
N ASP A 74 -2.64 12.94 0.00
CA ASP A 74 -4.04 12.61 -0.28
C ASP A 74 -4.17 11.21 -0.89
N PHE A 75 -3.27 10.86 -1.82
CA PHE A 75 -3.24 9.53 -2.41
C PHE A 75 -2.85 8.47 -1.37
N LEU A 76 -1.84 8.73 -0.53
CA LEU A 76 -1.43 7.83 0.56
C LEU A 76 -2.58 7.55 1.54
N CYS A 77 -3.31 8.59 1.98
CA CYS A 77 -4.51 8.45 2.82
C CYS A 77 -5.58 7.57 2.15
N SER A 78 -5.69 7.68 0.83
CA SER A 78 -6.68 6.95 0.03
C SER A 78 -6.25 5.55 -0.41
N VAL A 79 -5.05 5.09 -0.02
CA VAL A 79 -4.51 3.77 -0.39
C VAL A 79 -5.43 2.64 0.08
N THR A 80 -6.11 2.78 1.21
CA THR A 80 -7.01 1.73 1.71
C THR A 80 -8.15 1.41 0.73
N THR A 81 -8.66 2.41 0.01
CA THR A 81 -9.65 2.25 -1.06
C THR A 81 -9.07 1.51 -2.27
N SER A 82 -7.76 1.62 -2.51
CA SER A 82 -7.09 0.95 -3.62
C SER A 82 -6.97 -0.57 -3.46
N PHE A 83 -7.27 -1.14 -2.28
CA PHE A 83 -7.24 -2.59 -2.11
C PHE A 83 -8.38 -3.32 -2.84
N GLN A 84 -9.41 -2.59 -3.28
CA GLN A 84 -10.49 -3.17 -4.08
C GLN A 84 -10.05 -3.34 -5.54
N LEU A 85 -10.39 -4.47 -6.16
CA LEU A 85 -10.08 -4.71 -7.57
C LEU A 85 -10.77 -3.71 -8.51
N SER A 86 -11.96 -3.25 -8.13
CA SER A 86 -12.75 -2.24 -8.85
C SER A 86 -12.05 -0.90 -8.98
N PHE A 87 -11.13 -0.60 -8.05
CA PHE A 87 -10.33 0.62 -8.05
C PHE A 87 -9.43 0.69 -9.28
N TRP A 88 -8.80 -0.43 -9.63
CA TRP A 88 -7.75 -0.46 -10.64
C TRP A 88 -8.31 -0.42 -12.07
N PRO A 89 -7.55 0.13 -13.03
CA PRO A 89 -7.88 -0.01 -14.45
C PRO A 89 -7.96 -1.50 -14.82
N GLN A 90 -8.88 -1.89 -15.70
CA GLN A 90 -9.04 -3.29 -16.14
C GLN A 90 -7.78 -3.89 -16.79
N SER A 91 -6.87 -3.06 -17.29
CA SER A 91 -5.59 -3.48 -17.85
C SER A 91 -4.50 -3.75 -16.80
N PHE A 92 -4.71 -3.32 -15.55
CA PHE A 92 -3.76 -3.54 -14.45
C PHE A 92 -3.97 -4.94 -13.87
N HIS A 93 -3.00 -5.79 -14.14
CA HIS A 93 -2.87 -7.09 -13.48
C HIS A 93 -2.07 -6.93 -12.19
N ASN A 94 -2.06 -7.97 -11.35
CA ASN A 94 -1.32 -7.98 -10.08
C ASN A 94 0.13 -7.51 -10.20
N ASP A 95 0.84 -7.89 -11.27
CA ASP A 95 2.22 -7.47 -11.50
C ASP A 95 2.34 -5.96 -11.70
N ALA A 96 1.44 -5.35 -12.47
CA ALA A 96 1.42 -3.90 -12.68
C ALA A 96 1.09 -3.13 -11.40
N VAL A 97 0.21 -3.69 -10.57
CA VAL A 97 -0.11 -3.15 -9.23
C VAL A 97 1.11 -3.26 -8.32
N SER A 98 1.83 -4.38 -8.36
CA SER A 98 3.06 -4.58 -7.58
C SER A 98 4.15 -3.58 -7.97
N THR A 99 4.40 -3.41 -9.27
CA THR A 99 5.38 -2.42 -9.75
C THR A 99 4.97 -1.00 -9.34
N PHE A 100 3.68 -0.66 -9.47
CA PHE A 100 3.18 0.65 -9.06
C PHE A 100 3.45 0.92 -7.56
N TYR A 101 3.11 0.00 -6.66
CA TYR A 101 3.34 0.21 -5.24
C TYR A 101 4.83 0.25 -4.89
N ALA A 102 5.65 -0.59 -5.52
CA ALA A 102 7.09 -0.58 -5.30
C ALA A 102 7.71 0.77 -5.69
N ASP A 103 7.37 1.28 -6.88
CA ASP A 103 7.84 2.59 -7.34
C ASP A 103 7.32 3.71 -6.45
N PHE A 104 6.02 3.71 -6.16
CA PHE A 104 5.37 4.75 -5.35
C PHE A 104 5.96 4.84 -3.94
N LEU A 105 5.98 3.72 -3.20
CA LEU A 105 6.51 3.68 -1.83
C LEU A 105 8.01 3.99 -1.81
N GLY A 106 8.76 3.51 -2.80
CA GLY A 106 10.18 3.83 -2.95
C GLY A 106 10.42 5.35 -3.06
N TYR A 107 9.63 6.05 -3.88
CA TYR A 107 9.72 7.51 -3.96
C TYR A 107 9.27 8.19 -2.66
N VAL A 108 8.18 7.74 -2.04
CA VAL A 108 7.67 8.30 -0.76
C VAL A 108 8.74 8.22 0.34
N CYS A 109 9.46 7.10 0.46
CA CYS A 109 10.56 6.96 1.41
C CYS A 109 11.66 8.00 1.16
N ILE A 110 12.09 8.17 -0.10
CA ILE A 110 13.11 9.16 -0.46
C ILE A 110 12.63 10.58 -0.14
N VAL A 111 11.35 10.90 -0.40
CA VAL A 111 10.79 12.22 -0.06
C VAL A 111 10.83 12.46 1.44
N GLY A 112 10.48 11.46 2.26
CA GLY A 112 10.55 11.56 3.72
C GLY A 112 11.98 11.74 4.26
N GLU A 113 12.99 11.15 3.59
CA GLU A 113 14.39 11.36 3.94
C GLU A 113 14.87 12.78 3.62
N ILE A 114 14.38 13.38 2.54
CA ILE A 114 14.77 14.72 2.09
C ILE A 114 13.99 15.82 2.82
N SER A 115 12.72 15.58 3.13
CA SER A 115 11.80 16.55 3.74
C SER A 115 11.22 15.98 5.05
N PRO A 116 11.76 16.36 6.23
CA PRO A 116 11.29 15.83 7.51
C PRO A 116 9.82 16.20 7.78
N GLU A 117 9.36 17.40 7.41
CA GLU A 117 7.96 17.80 7.52
C GLU A 117 7.00 16.82 6.83
N PHE A 118 7.36 16.33 5.64
CA PHE A 118 6.56 15.35 4.93
C PHE A 118 6.57 13.99 5.64
N SER A 119 7.70 13.62 6.26
CA SER A 119 7.77 12.40 7.07
C SER A 119 6.86 12.49 8.29
N ASP A 120 6.79 13.64 8.96
CA ASP A 120 5.92 13.86 10.12
C ASP A 120 4.43 13.76 9.71
N ASP A 121 4.07 14.33 8.56
CA ASP A 121 2.70 14.23 8.02
C ASP A 121 2.32 12.78 7.69
N VAL A 122 3.23 12.00 7.10
CA VAL A 122 3.03 10.57 6.81
C VAL A 122 2.91 9.75 8.10
N GLU A 123 3.74 10.05 9.10
CA GLU A 123 3.76 9.35 10.39
C GLU A 123 2.38 9.34 11.06
N ASN A 124 1.62 10.43 10.90
CA ASN A 124 0.33 10.63 11.57
C ASN A 124 -0.80 9.70 11.13
N PHE A 125 -0.74 9.13 9.92
CA PHE A 125 -1.83 8.30 9.38
C PHE A 125 -1.37 6.98 8.77
N PHE A 126 -0.08 6.85 8.43
CA PHE A 126 0.39 5.69 7.67
C PHE A 126 0.28 4.37 8.47
N GLY A 127 0.35 4.44 9.81
CA GLY A 127 0.12 3.28 10.67
C GLY A 127 -1.28 2.67 10.46
N GLU A 128 -2.33 3.49 10.37
CA GLU A 128 -3.70 3.02 10.11
C GLU A 128 -3.83 2.35 8.74
N VAL A 129 -3.13 2.88 7.72
CA VAL A 129 -3.09 2.29 6.38
C VAL A 129 -2.47 0.89 6.41
N VAL A 130 -1.35 0.72 7.12
CA VAL A 130 -0.67 -0.57 7.26
C VAL A 130 -1.54 -1.58 8.04
N MET A 131 -2.15 -1.16 9.14
CA MET A 131 -3.04 -2.02 9.94
C MET A 131 -4.26 -2.46 9.11
N SER A 132 -4.85 -1.55 8.32
CA SER A 132 -5.94 -1.87 7.40
C SER A 132 -5.52 -2.87 6.32
N ALA A 133 -4.32 -2.72 5.75
CA ALA A 133 -3.77 -3.67 4.79
C ALA A 133 -3.59 -5.07 5.40
N LEU A 134 -3.08 -5.13 6.64
CA LEU A 134 -2.87 -6.38 7.37
C LEU A 134 -4.20 -7.11 7.62
N ASN A 135 -5.19 -6.39 8.15
CA ASN A 135 -6.53 -6.95 8.41
C ASN A 135 -7.20 -7.48 7.13
N ASN A 136 -7.06 -6.76 6.01
CA ASN A 136 -7.59 -7.20 4.71
C ASN A 136 -6.84 -8.42 4.15
N ALA A 137 -5.53 -8.51 4.36
CA ALA A 137 -4.71 -9.62 3.87
C ALA A 137 -5.00 -10.94 4.61
N TYR A 138 -5.33 -10.89 5.90
CA TYR A 138 -5.61 -12.08 6.72
C TYR A 138 -7.10 -12.40 6.89
N SER A 139 -8.01 -11.51 6.48
CA SER A 139 -9.44 -11.78 6.49
C SER A 139 -9.82 -12.91 5.53
N VAL A 140 -10.55 -13.92 6.03
CA VAL A 140 -10.89 -15.17 5.33
C VAL A 140 -11.83 -14.95 4.12
N CYS A 141 -12.56 -13.83 4.08
CA CYS A 141 -13.60 -13.56 3.07
C CYS A 141 -13.37 -12.29 2.23
N SER A 142 -12.18 -11.68 2.25
CA SER A 142 -11.96 -10.42 1.54
C SER A 142 -11.50 -10.61 0.09
N GLU A 143 -12.26 -10.05 -0.86
CA GLU A 143 -11.85 -9.91 -2.27
C GLU A 143 -10.62 -9.00 -2.45
N SER A 144 -10.29 -8.20 -1.43
CA SER A 144 -9.12 -7.30 -1.42
C SER A 144 -7.79 -7.98 -1.02
N ARG A 145 -7.84 -9.25 -0.58
CA ARG A 145 -6.67 -10.02 -0.13
C ARG A 145 -5.45 -9.97 -1.07
N PRO A 146 -5.56 -10.22 -2.39
CA PRO A 146 -4.39 -10.26 -3.26
C PRO A 146 -3.69 -8.90 -3.34
N ILE A 147 -4.45 -7.81 -3.47
CA ILE A 147 -3.89 -6.45 -3.57
C ILE A 147 -3.28 -6.02 -2.24
N SER A 148 -3.93 -6.29 -1.11
CA SER A 148 -3.37 -5.98 0.21
C SER A 148 -2.05 -6.73 0.46
N ARG A 149 -1.92 -7.99 0.02
CA ARG A 149 -0.64 -8.73 0.09
C ARG A 149 0.43 -8.12 -0.81
N ILE A 150 0.09 -7.72 -2.02
CA ILE A 150 1.02 -7.05 -2.94
C ILE A 150 1.53 -5.74 -2.33
N PHE A 151 0.62 -4.94 -1.74
CA PHE A 151 0.99 -3.73 -1.02
C PHE A 151 1.94 -4.02 0.15
N LEU A 152 1.64 -5.01 1.00
CA LEU A 152 2.51 -5.39 2.13
C LEU A 152 3.89 -5.89 1.67
N VAL A 153 3.98 -6.60 0.53
CA VAL A 153 5.26 -7.01 -0.04
C VAL A 153 6.05 -5.79 -0.53
N ALA A 154 5.42 -4.85 -1.25
CA ALA A 154 6.08 -3.62 -1.65
C ALA A 154 6.55 -2.80 -0.43
N LEU A 155 5.71 -2.71 0.61
CA LEU A 155 6.01 -2.04 1.87
C LEU A 155 7.22 -2.64 2.58
N SER A 156 7.41 -3.97 2.52
CA SER A 156 8.57 -4.61 3.16
C SER A 156 9.91 -4.18 2.54
N ASN A 157 9.91 -3.69 1.30
CA ASN A 157 11.10 -3.18 0.62
C ASN A 157 11.29 -1.66 0.80
N SER A 158 10.23 -0.93 1.12
CA SER A 158 10.24 0.53 1.26
C SER A 158 9.21 0.90 2.32
N PHE A 159 9.69 1.10 3.55
CA PHE A 159 8.87 1.32 4.74
C PHE A 159 8.96 2.78 5.20
N PRO A 160 7.95 3.62 4.94
CA PRO A 160 7.86 4.96 5.49
C PRO A 160 7.85 4.95 7.02
N ARG A 161 8.27 6.05 7.66
CA ARG A 161 8.23 6.16 9.12
C ARG A 161 6.78 6.07 9.62
N ILE A 162 6.60 5.38 10.74
CA ILE A 162 5.34 5.25 11.47
C ILE A 162 5.54 5.70 12.90
N SER A 163 4.44 6.13 13.52
CA SER A 163 4.47 6.55 14.91
C SER A 163 4.89 5.39 15.81
N PRO A 164 5.66 5.64 16.90
CA PRO A 164 5.97 4.63 17.89
C PRO A 164 4.72 3.89 18.41
N TYR A 165 3.61 4.61 18.60
CA TYR A 165 2.34 4.03 19.04
C TYR A 165 1.80 3.00 18.02
N ASP A 166 1.77 3.37 16.74
CA ASP A 166 1.32 2.46 15.68
C ASP A 166 2.28 1.29 15.48
N SER A 167 3.58 1.50 15.73
CA SER A 167 4.58 0.44 15.66
C SER A 167 4.34 -0.66 16.71
N GLU A 168 3.96 -0.28 17.93
CA GLU A 168 3.61 -1.24 18.98
C GLU A 168 2.35 -2.03 18.62
N ASN A 169 1.32 -1.34 18.13
CA ASN A 169 0.09 -1.97 17.66
C ASN A 169 0.34 -2.95 16.51
N LEU A 170 1.19 -2.55 15.55
CA LEU A 170 1.58 -3.41 14.43
C LEU A 170 2.29 -4.69 14.91
N ILE A 171 3.19 -4.58 15.90
CA ILE A 171 3.86 -5.74 16.49
C ILE A 171 2.86 -6.68 17.16
N ILE A 172 1.93 -6.15 17.94
CA ILE A 172 0.88 -6.94 18.60
C ILE A 172 0.05 -7.69 17.56
N LEU A 173 -0.43 -6.99 16.52
CA LEU A 173 -1.21 -7.60 15.45
C LEU A 173 -0.41 -8.70 14.73
N LEU A 174 0.86 -8.48 14.40
CA LEU A 174 1.70 -9.49 13.75
C LEU A 174 1.90 -10.72 14.64
N LEU A 175 2.12 -10.54 15.95
CA LEU A 175 2.26 -11.64 16.90
C LEU A 175 0.97 -12.45 17.04
N GLU A 176 -0.18 -11.78 17.11
CA GLU A 176 -1.49 -12.44 17.14
C GLU A 176 -1.73 -13.28 15.88
N GLN A 177 -1.37 -12.75 14.70
CA GLN A 177 -1.49 -13.50 13.45
C GLN A 177 -0.55 -14.71 13.40
N ILE A 178 0.69 -14.59 13.88
CA ILE A 178 1.62 -15.74 13.97
C ILE A 178 1.07 -16.81 14.90
N CYS A 179 0.49 -16.42 16.04
CA CYS A 179 -0.15 -17.34 16.97
C CYS A 179 -1.40 -18.02 16.37
N ALA A 180 -2.18 -17.30 15.57
CA ALA A 180 -3.38 -17.82 14.89
C ALA A 180 -3.08 -18.74 13.70
N VAL A 181 -1.94 -18.54 13.02
CA VAL A 181 -1.50 -19.35 11.87
C VAL A 181 -0.88 -20.68 12.28
N SER A 182 -0.65 -20.93 13.58
CA SER A 182 -0.20 -22.23 14.08
C SER A 182 -1.22 -23.33 13.75
N PRO A 183 -0.96 -24.22 12.77
CA PRO A 183 -1.74 -25.42 12.61
C PRO A 183 -1.24 -26.40 13.68
N PHE A 184 -2.13 -26.83 14.56
CA PHE A 184 -2.07 -28.07 15.34
C PHE A 184 -0.72 -28.83 15.33
N SER A 185 -0.09 -28.92 16.51
CA SER A 185 0.86 -29.98 16.80
C SER A 185 0.30 -31.33 16.32
N PRO A 186 1.00 -32.08 15.44
CA PRO A 186 0.50 -33.34 14.89
C PRO A 186 0.72 -34.50 15.88
N ARG A 187 0.36 -34.34 17.16
CA ARG A 187 0.67 -35.34 18.21
C ARG A 187 -0.51 -36.01 18.89
N ASP A 188 -1.76 -35.81 18.45
CA ASP A 188 -2.91 -36.51 19.04
C ASP A 188 -3.83 -37.23 18.02
N ALA A 189 -3.35 -37.48 16.79
CA ALA A 189 -4.01 -38.42 15.86
C ALA A 189 -3.39 -39.84 15.90
N ALA A 190 -2.61 -40.15 16.94
CA ALA A 190 -1.97 -41.44 17.13
C ALA A 190 -2.26 -42.00 18.55
N SER A 191 -3.54 -42.12 18.89
CA SER A 191 -3.97 -42.91 20.04
C SER A 191 -5.23 -43.70 19.68
N GLY A 192 -5.02 -44.95 19.25
CA GLY A 192 -6.00 -46.01 19.51
C GLY A 192 -6.68 -46.71 18.34
N GLY A 193 -6.14 -46.65 17.11
CA GLY A 193 -6.50 -47.60 16.06
C GLY A 193 -5.78 -48.94 16.26
N GLY A 194 -6.22 -49.74 17.24
CA GLY A 194 -5.70 -51.08 17.50
C GLY A 194 -6.85 -52.07 17.63
N GLY A 195 -7.18 -52.76 16.54
CA GLY A 195 -8.19 -53.81 16.54
C GLY A 195 -7.72 -55.06 17.29
N MET A 196 -8.64 -55.71 18.00
CA MET A 196 -8.79 -57.17 18.01
C MET A 196 -10.11 -57.57 18.66
N ALA A 197 -10.71 -58.59 18.04
CA ALA A 197 -12.00 -59.19 18.33
C ALA A 197 -12.17 -59.76 19.74
N SER A 198 -13.41 -59.88 20.22
CA SER A 198 -14.10 -61.18 20.42
C SER A 198 -15.30 -61.06 21.37
N GLY A 199 -16.39 -61.75 21.03
CA GLY A 199 -17.29 -62.34 22.03
C GLY A 199 -18.71 -61.78 22.09
N MET A 200 -19.57 -62.27 21.19
CA MET A 200 -21.00 -62.46 21.50
C MET A 200 -21.15 -63.23 22.82
N SER A 201 -22.06 -62.79 23.69
CA SER A 201 -22.85 -63.71 24.50
C SER A 201 -24.18 -63.08 24.90
N SER A 202 -25.23 -63.70 24.37
CA SER A 202 -26.61 -63.62 24.82
C SER A 202 -26.77 -64.41 26.13
N TYR A 203 -27.55 -63.89 27.07
CA TYR A 203 -28.69 -64.55 27.75
C TYR A 203 -29.23 -63.62 28.84
#